data_AF-A0A8J7K3G7-F1
#
_entry.id   AF-A0A8J7K3G7-F1
#
_cell.length_a   1.000
_cell.length_b   1.000
_cell.length_c   1.000
_cell.angle_alpha   90.00
_cell.angle_beta   90.00
_cell.angle_gamma   90.00
#
_symmetry.space_group_name_H-M   'P 1'
#
loop_
_entity.id
_entity.type
_entity.pdbx_description
1 polymer ?
#
loop_
_entity_poly.entity_id
_entity_poly.type
_entity_poly.pdbx_seq_one_letter_code
_entity_poly.pdbx_strand_id
1 'polypeptide(L)' 'MTSQTLNITEVLIAKVQSLPPEQQQTLLDFVEFLEHKNTQSQPISTQPVQQRVLGLNRGEVWMSEDFNEPLPDEFWLGEE' A
#
# COMPACT_ATOMS: atom_id res chain seq x y z
N MET A 1 -26.34 15.32 -12.84
CA MET A 1 -25.14 14.49 -12.57
C MET A 1 -25.30 13.04 -13.03
N THR A 2 -26.51 12.44 -13.07
CA THR A 2 -26.74 11.03 -13.40
C THR A 2 -26.60 10.65 -14.89
N SER A 3 -26.83 11.59 -15.82
CA SER A 3 -26.75 11.30 -17.26
C SER A 3 -25.35 10.96 -17.76
N GLN A 4 -24.31 11.47 -17.07
CA GLN A 4 -22.92 11.23 -17.47
C GLN A 4 -22.43 9.84 -17.05
N THR A 5 -22.93 9.31 -15.92
CA THR A 5 -22.64 7.95 -15.45
C THR A 5 -23.25 6.88 -16.36
N LEU A 6 -24.48 7.11 -16.86
CA LEU A 6 -25.11 6.19 -17.81
C LEU A 6 -24.31 6.10 -19.12
N ASN A 7 -23.83 7.24 -19.62
CA ASN A 7 -23.04 7.29 -20.85
C ASN A 7 -21.69 6.55 -20.74
N ILE A 8 -20.99 6.65 -19.60
CA ILE A 8 -19.69 6.00 -19.46
C ILE A 8 -19.80 4.47 -19.34
N THR A 9 -20.83 3.96 -18.66
CA THR A 9 -21.08 2.51 -18.52
C THR A 9 -21.38 1.87 -19.87
N GLU A 10 -22.20 2.53 -20.70
CA GLU A 10 -22.54 2.05 -22.05
C GLU A 10 -21.29 1.94 -22.95
N VAL A 11 -20.45 2.99 -22.95
CA VAL A 11 -19.20 3.00 -23.73
C VAL A 11 -18.22 1.93 -23.24
N LEU A 12 -18.18 1.70 -21.92
CA LEU A 12 -17.28 0.71 -21.32
C LEU A 12 -17.71 -0.72 -21.69
N ILE A 13 -19.01 -1.04 -21.62
CA ILE A 13 -19.55 -2.35 -22.02
C ILE A 13 -19.23 -2.64 -23.49
N ALA A 14 -19.45 -1.67 -24.39
CA ALA A 14 -19.17 -1.84 -25.82
C ALA A 14 -17.67 -2.12 -26.08
N LYS A 15 -16.77 -1.47 -25.34
CA LYS A 15 -15.33 -1.71 -25.45
C LYS A 15 -14.94 -3.08 -24.90
N VAL A 16 -15.44 -3.48 -23.74
CA VAL A 16 -15.14 -4.79 -23.12
C VAL A 16 -15.51 -5.95 -24.04
N GLN A 17 -16.67 -5.87 -24.70
CA GLN A 17 -17.13 -6.90 -25.64
C GLN A 17 -16.23 -7.06 -26.87
N SER A 18 -15.46 -6.02 -27.25
CA SER A 18 -14.53 -6.06 -28.36
C SER A 18 -13.15 -6.63 -28.00
N LEU A 19 -12.87 -6.85 -26.71
CA LEU A 19 -11.57 -7.31 -26.23
C LEU A 19 -11.48 -8.84 -26.18
N PRO A 20 -10.28 -9.42 -26.36
CA PRO A 20 -10.01 -10.83 -26.11
C PRO A 20 -10.30 -11.24 -24.65
N PRO A 21 -10.59 -12.53 -24.39
CA PRO A 21 -10.96 -13.02 -23.05
C PRO A 21 -9.93 -12.72 -21.96
N GLU A 22 -8.64 -12.78 -22.26
CA GLU A 22 -7.58 -12.47 -21.29
C GLU A 22 -7.66 -11.03 -20.78
N GLN A 23 -7.96 -10.08 -21.68
CA GLN A 23 -8.07 -8.66 -21.31
C GLN A 23 -9.38 -8.37 -20.57
N GLN A 24 -10.45 -9.14 -20.84
CA GLN A 24 -11.68 -9.06 -20.06
C GLN A 24 -11.44 -9.52 -18.61
N GLN A 25 -10.65 -10.57 -18.41
CA GLN A 25 -10.27 -11.02 -17.07
C GLN A 25 -9.46 -9.95 -16.32
N THR A 26 -8.48 -9.30 -16.97
CA THR A 26 -7.73 -8.20 -16.35
C THR A 26 -8.63 -7.04 -15.89
N LEU A 27 -9.70 -6.74 -16.63
CA LEU A 27 -10.66 -5.72 -16.21
C LEU A 27 -11.49 -6.16 -15.01
N LEU A 28 -11.86 -7.45 -14.94
CA LEU A 28 -12.52 -8.01 -13.76
C LEU A 28 -11.62 -7.89 -12.52
N ASP A 29 -10.35 -8.27 -12.65
CA ASP A 29 -9.35 -8.16 -11.58
C ASP A 29 -9.16 -6.69 -11.14
N PHE A 30 -9.23 -5.74 -12.09
CA PHE A 30 -9.13 -4.32 -11.79
C PHE A 30 -10.35 -3.78 -11.04
N VAL A 31 -11.56 -4.27 -11.35
CA VAL A 31 -12.77 -3.92 -10.60
C VAL A 31 -12.67 -4.44 -9.16
N GLU A 32 -12.23 -5.69 -8.97
CA GLU A 32 -11.98 -6.26 -7.64
C GLU A 32 -10.93 -5.44 -6.87
N PHE A 33 -9.85 -5.03 -7.54
CA PHE A 33 -8.85 -4.12 -6.96
C PHE A 33 -9.47 -2.79 -6.51
N LEU A 34 -10.35 -2.18 -7.31
CA LEU A 34 -11.02 -0.93 -6.94
C LEU A 34 -11.96 -1.11 -5.75
N GLU A 35 -12.69 -2.22 -5.66
CA GLU A 35 -13.52 -2.55 -4.51
C GLU A 35 -12.67 -2.66 -3.24
N HIS A 36 -11.58 -3.42 -3.30
CA HIS A 36 -10.65 -3.58 -2.19
C HIS A 36 -9.96 -2.25 -1.80
N LYS A 37 -9.60 -1.43 -2.79
CA LYS A 37 -9.03 -0.10 -2.53
C LYS A 37 -10.04 0.81 -1.83
N ASN A 38 -11.31 0.78 -2.22
CA ASN A 38 -12.34 1.62 -1.60
C ASN A 38 -12.70 1.15 -0.18
N THR A 39 -12.63 -0.16 0.10
CA THR A 39 -12.79 -0.69 1.47
C THR A 39 -11.57 -0.38 2.35
N GLN A 40 -10.35 -0.42 1.81
CA GLN A 40 -9.13 0.00 2.52
C GLN A 40 -9.01 1.53 2.69
N SER A 41 -9.67 2.31 1.82
CA SER A 41 -9.67 3.78 1.87
C SER A 41 -10.77 4.34 2.77
N GLN A 42 -11.63 3.50 3.36
CA GLN A 42 -12.30 3.93 4.58
C GLN A 42 -11.20 4.23 5.60
N PRO A 43 -11.12 5.44 6.17
CA PRO A 43 -10.21 5.65 7.27
C PRO A 43 -10.53 4.58 8.30
N ILE A 44 -9.52 3.82 8.69
CA ILE A 44 -9.54 3.01 9.90
C ILE A 44 -9.84 4.00 11.03
N SER A 45 -11.12 4.27 11.26
CA SER A 45 -11.62 5.28 12.18
C SER A 45 -12.46 4.56 13.21
N THR A 46 -11.77 3.80 14.04
CA THR A 46 -12.17 3.56 15.44
C THR A 46 -10.99 3.50 16.39
N GLN A 47 -9.75 3.44 15.90
CA GLN A 47 -8.59 3.64 16.76
C GLN A 47 -8.11 5.07 16.58
N PRO A 48 -8.08 5.90 17.65
CA PRO A 48 -7.45 7.21 17.55
C PRO A 48 -6.05 6.98 17.03
N VAL A 49 -5.68 7.67 15.95
CA VAL A 49 -4.30 7.70 15.45
C VAL A 49 -3.44 8.07 16.64
N GLN A 50 -2.75 7.08 17.23
CA GLN A 50 -1.94 7.34 18.40
C GLN A 50 -0.91 8.38 17.99
N GLN A 51 -1.04 9.57 18.57
CA GLN A 51 -0.11 10.65 18.32
C GLN A 51 1.29 10.16 18.71
N ARG A 52 2.22 10.19 17.76
CA ARG A 52 3.60 9.78 18.03
C ARG A 52 4.16 10.68 19.15
N VAL A 53 4.59 10.08 20.25
CA VAL A 53 5.22 10.77 21.37
C VAL A 53 6.73 10.73 21.17
N LEU A 54 7.34 11.90 20.91
CA LEU A 54 8.78 12.00 20.78
C LEU A 54 9.46 11.70 22.13
N GLY A 55 10.44 10.80 22.12
CA GLY A 55 11.25 10.51 23.31
C GLY A 55 10.53 9.72 24.41
N LEU A 56 9.51 8.91 24.06
CA LEU A 56 8.71 8.13 25.01
C LEU A 56 9.56 7.32 26.02
N ASN A 57 10.73 6.83 25.59
CA ASN A 57 11.63 6.01 26.41
C ASN A 57 13.02 6.65 26.57
N ARG A 58 13.10 8.00 26.62
CA ARG A 58 14.39 8.70 26.72
C ARG A 58 15.10 8.31 28.02
N GLY A 59 16.30 7.76 27.90
CA GLY A 59 17.13 7.36 29.04
C GLY A 59 16.81 5.96 29.60
N GLU A 60 15.81 5.28 29.05
CA GLU A 60 15.47 3.89 29.43
C GLU A 60 16.15 2.85 28.54
N VAL A 61 16.76 3.29 27.44
CA VAL A 61 17.49 2.45 26.50
C VAL A 61 18.97 2.72 26.64
N TRP A 62 19.75 1.66 26.85
CA TRP A 62 21.20 1.70 26.75
C TRP A 62 21.62 1.38 25.32
N MET A 63 22.56 2.16 24.80
CA MET A 63 23.18 1.96 23.49
C MET A 63 24.68 1.81 23.73
N SER A 64 25.30 0.86 23.04
CA SER A 64 26.75 0.65 23.13
C SER A 64 27.50 1.88 22.61
N GLU A 65 28.68 2.14 23.17
CA GLU A 65 29.52 3.29 22.81
C GLU A 65 30.01 3.22 21.34
N ASP A 66 30.12 2.01 20.79
CA ASP A 66 30.55 1.71 19.42
C ASP A 66 29.40 1.70 18.40
N PHE A 67 28.16 2.05 18.79
CA PHE A 67 27.00 1.94 17.90
C PHE A 67 27.15 2.71 16.57
N ASN A 68 27.88 3.82 16.60
CA ASN A 68 28.12 4.64 15.41
C ASN A 68 29.37 4.21 14.62
N GLU A 69 30.13 3.24 15.13
CA GLU A 69 31.29 2.72 14.42
C GLU A 69 30.85 1.86 13.22
N PRO A 70 31.61 1.89 12.11
CA PRO A 70 31.32 1.01 10.99
C PRO A 70 31.45 -0.45 11.42
N LEU A 71 30.58 -1.30 10.91
CA LEU A 71 30.71 -2.74 11.13
C LEU A 71 32.02 -3.24 10.49
N PRO A 72 32.73 -4.20 11.14
CA PRO A 72 33.98 -4.74 10.62
C PRO A 72 33.84 -5.34 9.21
N ASP A 73 34.94 -5.39 8.46
CA ASP A 73 34.93 -5.93 7.10
C ASP A 73 34.51 -7.40 7.08
N GLU A 74 34.82 -8.18 8.11
CA GLU A 74 34.39 -9.58 8.26
C GLU A 74 32.86 -9.72 8.27
N PHE A 75 32.14 -8.75 8.87
CA PHE A 75 30.68 -8.72 8.84
C PHE A 75 30.13 -8.54 7.41
N TRP A 76 30.82 -7.76 6.58
CA TRP A 76 30.41 -7.49 5.20
C TRP A 76 30.90 -8.54 4.20
N LEU A 77 32.09 -9.09 4.42
CA LEU A 77 32.80 -10.00 3.51
C LEU A 77 32.57 -11.48 3.84
N GLY A 78 32.04 -11.78 5.03
CA GLY A 78 31.68 -13.14 5.44
C GLY A 78 32.88 -14.07 5.60
N GLU A 79 34.02 -13.53 6.01
CA GLU A 79 35.21 -14.32 6.32
C GLU A 79 35.05 -14.96 7.72
N GLU A 80 35.26 -16.28 7.83
CA GLU A 80 35.07 -17.09 9.05
C GLU A 80 36.10 -16.84 10.16
#